data_AF-A0A2X1QF07-F1
#
_entry.id   AF-A0A2X1QF07-F1
#
_cell.length_a   1.000
_cell.length_b   1.000
_cell.length_c   1.000
_cell.angle_alpha   90.00
_cell.angle_beta   90.00
_cell.angle_gamma   90.00
#
_symmetry.space_group_name_H-M   'P 1'
#
loop_
_entity.id
_entity.type
_entity.pdbx_description
1 polymer ?
#
loop_
_entity_poly.entity_id
_entity_poly.type
_entity_poly.pdbx_seq_one_letter_code
_entity_poly.pdbx_strand_id
1 'polypeptide(L)'
;MNMLALTILLPLIGFVLLAFSRGRWSENLSATVGMGSVGLAALVTAYVGVDFFANGKQAVSVPLWTWMSVGDFNIGFNLVLDGLSLTMLSVVTGVGFLIHMFASWYMRGEEGYSRFFAYTNLFIASMVVLVLADNLLLMYLGWEGVGLCSYLLIGFYYTDPKNGAAAMKAFVVTRVGDVFLAFALFILYNELGTLNFREMVELAPQHFANGSTTLQWATLMLLGGAVGKSAQLPLQTWLADAMAGPTPVSALIHAATMVTAGVYLIARTHGLFLMTPEVLHLVGIVGAVTPGVGGLRRAGADRYQTRSRLLYHEPDWLHVPRAGRAGMGRGDFPPDDSRVL
;
A
#
# COMPACT_ATOMS: atom_id res chain seq x y z
N MET A 1 -5.78 23.12 6.71
CA MET A 1 -5.66 22.75 5.26
C MET A 1 -4.23 22.86 4.69
N ASN A 2 -3.44 23.92 4.94
CA ASN A 2 -2.06 24.08 4.40
C ASN A 2 -0.99 23.10 4.92
N MET A 3 -1.34 22.25 5.90
CA MET A 3 -0.40 21.31 6.54
C MET A 3 -0.35 19.95 5.85
N LEU A 4 -1.13 19.74 4.78
CA LEU A 4 -1.21 18.46 4.09
C LEU A 4 0.16 17.94 3.63
N ALA A 5 1.01 18.84 3.10
CA ALA A 5 2.36 18.50 2.69
C ALA A 5 3.23 17.97 3.84
N LEU A 6 2.97 18.36 5.09
CA LEU A 6 3.72 17.87 6.26
C LEU A 6 3.53 16.36 6.48
N THR A 7 2.40 15.79 6.05
CA THR A 7 2.17 14.34 6.13
C THR A 7 3.16 13.54 5.27
N ILE A 8 3.70 14.16 4.21
CA ILE A 8 4.76 13.59 3.35
C ILE A 8 6.14 14.02 3.86
N LEU A 9 6.32 15.31 4.15
CA LEU A 9 7.62 15.87 4.50
C LEU A 9 8.15 15.32 5.82
N LEU A 10 7.31 15.08 6.83
CA LEU A 10 7.76 14.58 8.13
C LEU A 10 8.40 13.17 8.00
N PRO A 11 7.73 12.15 7.43
CA PRO A 11 8.37 10.85 7.19
C PRO A 11 9.58 10.96 6.26
N LEU A 12 9.53 11.80 5.23
CA LEU A 12 10.63 11.98 4.28
C LEU A 12 11.88 12.59 4.92
N ILE A 13 11.73 13.60 5.77
CA ILE A 13 12.83 14.18 6.56
C ILE A 13 13.39 13.13 7.50
N GLY A 14 12.53 12.34 8.17
CA GLY A 14 12.97 11.22 9.01
C GLY A 14 13.78 10.20 8.21
N PHE A 15 13.34 9.83 7.01
CA PHE A 15 14.09 8.95 6.10
C PHE A 15 15.47 9.52 5.78
N VAL A 16 15.56 10.78 5.36
CA VAL A 16 16.84 11.42 5.01
C VAL A 16 17.78 11.41 6.22
N LEU A 17 17.32 11.88 7.38
CA LEU A 17 18.14 11.92 8.59
C LEU A 17 18.68 10.53 8.97
N LEU A 18 17.83 9.51 8.92
CA LEU A 18 18.22 8.13 9.26
C LEU A 18 19.13 7.51 8.21
N ALA A 19 18.88 7.73 6.92
CA ALA A 19 19.72 7.22 5.84
C ALA A 19 21.14 7.82 5.88
N PHE A 20 21.26 9.12 6.17
CA PHE A 20 22.55 9.80 6.29
C PHE A 20 23.26 9.53 7.63
N SER A 21 22.57 9.00 8.64
CA SER A 21 23.19 8.63 9.92
C SER A 21 24.22 7.49 9.76
N ARG A 22 24.10 6.64 8.74
CA ARG A 22 24.98 5.50 8.44
C ARG A 22 25.29 4.61 9.66
N GLY A 23 24.32 4.41 10.55
CA GLY A 23 24.50 3.60 11.76
C GLY A 23 25.31 4.24 12.89
N ARG A 24 25.67 5.54 12.77
CA ARG A 24 26.38 6.28 13.83
C ARG A 24 25.49 6.69 14.99
N TRP A 25 24.17 6.68 14.79
CA TRP A 25 23.20 7.03 15.81
C TRP A 25 22.89 5.84 16.70
N SER A 26 22.62 6.11 17.98
CA SER A 26 22.13 5.09 18.90
C SER A 26 20.75 4.58 18.45
N GLU A 27 20.39 3.36 18.87
CA GLU A 27 19.08 2.78 18.59
C GLU A 27 17.95 3.68 19.10
N ASN A 28 18.09 4.22 20.32
CA ASN A 28 17.09 5.11 20.90
C ASN A 28 16.89 6.38 20.05
N LEU A 29 17.96 7.03 19.60
CA LEU A 29 17.84 8.22 18.75
C LEU A 29 17.22 7.88 17.40
N SER A 30 17.64 6.77 16.79
CA SER A 30 17.10 6.29 15.51
C SER A 30 15.61 5.97 15.63
N ALA A 31 15.20 5.32 16.73
CA ALA A 31 13.81 5.02 17.04
C ALA A 31 12.99 6.28 17.25
N THR A 32 13.50 7.25 18.02
CA THR A 32 12.82 8.53 18.28
C THR A 32 12.59 9.30 16.99
N VAL A 33 13.58 9.36 16.08
CA VAL A 33 13.42 10.05 14.80
C VAL A 33 12.50 9.28 13.86
N GLY A 34 12.68 7.97 13.71
CA GLY A 34 11.84 7.13 12.86
C GLY A 34 10.38 7.14 13.29
N MET A 35 10.10 6.70 14.52
CA MET A 35 8.75 6.69 15.08
C MET A 35 8.18 8.10 15.25
N GLY A 36 8.97 9.06 15.73
CA GLY A 36 8.50 10.42 16.01
C GLY A 36 8.06 11.16 14.75
N SER A 37 8.79 11.03 13.64
CA SER A 37 8.39 11.63 12.36
C SER A 37 7.04 11.11 11.84
N VAL A 38 6.81 9.79 11.90
CA VAL A 38 5.52 9.18 11.51
C VAL A 38 4.42 9.53 12.52
N GLY A 39 4.73 9.58 13.82
CA GLY A 39 3.80 10.00 14.86
C GLY A 39 3.33 11.45 14.68
N LEU A 40 4.24 12.36 14.34
CA LEU A 40 3.89 13.73 14.00
C LEU A 40 3.03 13.79 12.73
N ALA A 41 3.30 12.95 11.72
CA ALA A 41 2.45 12.86 10.53
C ALA A 41 1.04 12.34 10.85
N ALA A 42 0.90 11.41 11.81
CA ALA A 42 -0.39 10.95 12.30
C ALA A 42 -1.16 12.05 13.06
N LEU A 43 -0.47 12.87 13.86
CA LEU A 43 -1.07 14.04 14.52
C LEU A 43 -1.53 15.10 13.51
N VAL A 44 -0.73 15.38 12.48
CA VAL A 44 -1.13 16.27 11.38
C VAL A 44 -2.34 15.70 10.65
N THR A 45 -2.38 14.39 10.41
CA THR A 45 -3.52 13.72 9.79
C THR A 45 -4.79 13.85 10.63
N ALA A 46 -4.69 13.66 11.95
CA ALA A 46 -5.82 13.84 12.87
C ALA A 46 -6.32 15.31 12.85
N TYR A 47 -5.40 16.27 12.89
CA TYR A 47 -5.74 17.70 12.81
C TYR A 47 -6.45 18.04 11.49
N VAL A 48 -5.88 17.62 10.36
CA VAL A 48 -6.46 17.81 9.02
C VAL A 48 -7.82 17.10 8.90
N GLY A 49 -7.99 15.94 9.54
CA GLY A 49 -9.26 15.22 9.58
C GLY A 49 -10.34 15.98 10.35
N VAL A 50 -10.01 16.53 11.53
CA VAL A 50 -10.93 17.38 12.31
C VAL A 50 -11.33 18.61 11.50
N ASP A 51 -10.35 19.27 10.85
CA ASP A 51 -10.56 20.42 9.96
C ASP A 51 -11.47 20.07 8.78
N PHE A 52 -11.28 18.91 8.15
CA PHE A 52 -12.13 18.40 7.07
C PHE A 52 -13.59 18.21 7.51
N PHE A 53 -13.82 17.63 8.69
CA PHE A 53 -15.18 17.45 9.23
C PHE A 53 -15.82 18.77 9.67
N ALA A 54 -15.03 19.70 10.22
CA ALA A 54 -15.51 21.02 10.62
C ALA A 54 -15.92 21.89 9.42
N ASN A 55 -15.20 21.81 8.31
CA ASN A 55 -15.47 22.58 7.08
C ASN A 55 -16.46 21.87 6.12
N GLY A 56 -17.40 21.09 6.67
CA GLY A 56 -18.49 20.51 5.87
C GLY A 56 -18.09 19.40 4.90
N LYS A 57 -16.96 18.72 5.14
CA LYS A 57 -16.47 17.57 4.34
C LYS A 57 -16.19 17.90 2.87
N GLN A 58 -15.81 19.14 2.58
CA GLN A 58 -15.46 19.54 1.22
C GLN A 58 -14.09 19.00 0.82
N ALA A 59 -13.99 18.49 -0.41
CA ALA A 59 -12.73 18.05 -0.98
C ALA A 59 -11.77 19.25 -1.10
N VAL A 60 -10.52 19.03 -0.70
CA VAL A 60 -9.47 20.04 -0.66
C VAL A 60 -8.42 19.69 -1.69
N SER A 61 -8.10 20.61 -2.59
CA SER A 61 -6.94 20.48 -3.48
C SER A 61 -5.88 21.50 -3.09
N VAL A 62 -4.66 21.04 -2.86
CA VAL A 62 -3.50 21.85 -2.53
C VAL A 62 -2.50 21.71 -3.68
N PRO A 63 -2.49 22.65 -4.64
CA PRO A 63 -1.48 22.65 -5.69
C PRO A 63 -0.12 23.06 -5.10
N LEU A 64 0.92 22.26 -5.33
CA LEU A 64 2.27 22.58 -4.85
C LEU A 64 3.10 23.24 -5.95
N TRP A 65 3.26 22.58 -7.10
CA TRP A 65 3.96 23.10 -8.28
C TRP A 65 3.56 22.32 -9.53
N THR A 66 3.90 22.81 -10.72
CA THR A 66 3.77 22.05 -11.98
C THR A 66 4.94 21.08 -12.12
N TRP A 67 4.67 19.77 -12.12
CA TRP A 67 5.71 18.75 -12.21
C TRP A 67 6.32 18.68 -13.60
N MET A 68 5.49 18.64 -14.65
CA MET A 68 5.93 18.57 -16.05
C MET A 68 4.97 19.38 -16.93
N SER A 69 5.52 20.05 -17.94
CA SER A 69 4.76 20.82 -18.93
C SER A 69 5.43 20.69 -20.31
N VAL A 70 4.80 19.98 -21.24
CA VAL A 70 5.29 19.76 -22.61
C VAL A 70 4.13 19.81 -23.60
N GLY A 71 4.01 20.89 -24.37
CA GLY A 71 2.86 21.10 -25.26
C GLY A 71 1.56 21.07 -24.46
N ASP A 72 0.64 20.18 -24.86
CA ASP A 72 -0.65 19.97 -24.16
C ASP A 72 -0.53 19.06 -22.92
N PHE A 73 0.63 18.41 -22.71
CA PHE A 73 0.88 17.56 -21.54
C PHE A 73 1.24 18.41 -20.32
N ASN A 74 0.28 18.64 -19.42
CA ASN A 74 0.49 19.35 -18.16
C ASN A 74 0.16 18.45 -16.96
N ILE A 75 1.16 18.16 -16.13
CA ILE A 75 0.99 17.37 -14.92
C ILE A 75 1.38 18.21 -13.70
N GLY A 76 0.42 18.45 -12.82
CA GLY A 76 0.62 19.11 -11.54
C GLY A 76 1.09 18.15 -10.44
N PHE A 77 1.93 18.65 -9.54
CA PHE A 77 2.15 18.04 -8.23
C PHE A 77 1.12 18.64 -7.27
N ASN A 78 -0.10 18.10 -7.31
CA ASN A 78 -1.22 18.55 -6.51
C ASN A 78 -1.60 17.47 -5.50
N LEU A 79 -1.91 17.89 -4.28
CA LEU A 79 -2.38 16.99 -3.25
C LEU A 79 -3.88 17.17 -3.04
N VAL A 80 -4.65 16.09 -3.16
CA VAL A 80 -6.10 16.10 -2.94
C VAL A 80 -6.47 15.32 -1.68
N LEU A 81 -7.30 15.94 -0.85
CA LEU A 81 -7.90 15.32 0.32
C LEU A 81 -9.43 15.35 0.21
N ASP A 82 -10.01 14.17 0.20
CA ASP A 82 -11.45 13.92 0.31
C ASP A 82 -11.70 12.78 1.31
N GLY A 83 -12.95 12.33 1.44
CA GLY A 83 -13.31 11.28 2.41
C GLY A 83 -12.55 9.96 2.20
N LEU A 84 -12.33 9.55 0.94
CA LEU A 84 -11.58 8.32 0.63
C LEU A 84 -10.10 8.48 0.99
N SER A 85 -9.51 9.60 0.59
CA SER A 85 -8.09 9.90 0.82
C SER A 85 -7.81 10.11 2.31
N LEU A 86 -8.71 10.76 3.06
CA LEU A 86 -8.61 10.92 4.51
C LEU A 86 -8.68 9.58 5.25
N THR A 87 -9.56 8.68 4.81
CA THR A 87 -9.66 7.32 5.39
C THR A 87 -8.34 6.58 5.22
N MET A 88 -7.81 6.54 4.00
CA MET A 88 -6.54 5.88 3.72
C MET A 88 -5.35 6.56 4.39
N LEU A 89 -5.30 7.90 4.42
CA LEU A 89 -4.26 8.66 5.11
C LEU A 89 -4.24 8.35 6.62
N SER A 90 -5.43 8.23 7.23
CA SER A 90 -5.58 7.86 8.65
C SER A 90 -5.09 6.45 8.93
N VAL A 91 -5.38 5.49 8.04
CA VAL A 91 -4.87 4.12 8.14
C VAL A 91 -3.34 4.11 8.00
N VAL A 92 -2.81 4.74 6.96
CA VAL A 92 -1.36 4.73 6.65
C VAL A 92 -0.55 5.36 7.78
N THR A 93 -0.94 6.55 8.25
CA THR A 93 -0.18 7.24 9.30
C THR A 93 -0.47 6.70 10.70
N GLY A 94 -1.72 6.34 11.00
CA GLY A 94 -2.13 5.83 12.30
C GLY A 94 -1.64 4.41 12.57
N VAL A 95 -2.00 3.45 11.70
CA VAL A 95 -1.51 2.07 11.81
C VAL A 95 -0.01 2.02 11.56
N GLY A 96 0.50 2.83 10.62
CA GLY A 96 1.94 2.98 10.40
C GLY A 96 2.70 3.40 11.65
N PHE A 97 2.19 4.38 12.41
CA PHE A 97 2.78 4.80 13.69
C PHE A 97 2.80 3.67 14.73
N LEU A 98 1.69 2.93 14.89
CA LEU A 98 1.64 1.78 15.81
C LEU A 98 2.66 0.69 15.42
N ILE A 99 2.83 0.45 14.12
CA ILE A 99 3.83 -0.49 13.62
C ILE A 99 5.26 0.02 13.87
N HIS A 100 5.52 1.33 13.73
CA HIS A 100 6.83 1.91 14.08
C HIS A 100 7.13 1.80 15.57
N MET A 101 6.10 1.97 16.42
CA MET A 101 6.21 1.76 17.86
C MET A 101 6.58 0.32 18.19
N PHE A 102 5.86 -0.65 17.61
CA PHE A 102 6.17 -2.06 17.75
C PHE A 102 7.58 -2.41 17.23
N ALA A 103 7.94 -1.90 16.06
CA ALA A 103 9.24 -2.12 15.44
C ALA A 103 10.40 -1.58 16.29
N SER A 104 10.18 -0.48 17.02
CA SER A 104 11.23 0.12 17.86
C SER A 104 11.69 -0.77 19.00
N TRP A 105 10.78 -1.62 19.50
CA TRP A 105 11.10 -2.66 20.47
C TRP A 105 11.60 -3.92 19.77
N TYR A 106 10.91 -4.37 18.71
CA TYR A 106 11.20 -5.62 18.02
C TYR A 106 12.61 -5.68 17.39
N MET A 107 13.07 -4.58 16.81
CA MET A 107 14.35 -4.52 16.10
C MET A 107 15.56 -4.25 17.00
N ARG A 108 15.40 -4.15 18.33
CA ARG A 108 16.53 -3.83 19.23
C ARG A 108 17.62 -4.90 19.15
N GLY A 109 18.88 -4.47 19.06
CA GLY A 109 20.02 -5.37 18.91
C GLY A 109 20.22 -5.94 17.51
N GLU A 110 19.36 -5.61 16.54
CA GLU A 110 19.50 -6.03 15.15
C GLU A 110 20.46 -5.12 14.38
N GLU A 111 21.25 -5.73 13.48
CA GLU A 111 22.12 -4.96 12.58
C GLU A 111 21.30 -4.08 11.61
N GLY A 112 21.73 -2.83 11.44
CA GLY A 112 21.08 -1.90 10.53
C GLY A 112 19.78 -1.30 11.07
N TYR A 113 19.67 -1.09 12.39
CA TYR A 113 18.54 -0.45 13.06
C TYR A 113 18.10 0.88 12.41
N SER A 114 19.04 1.79 12.13
CA SER A 114 18.75 3.07 11.47
C SER A 114 18.31 2.90 10.02
N ARG A 115 18.87 1.91 9.31
CA ARG A 115 18.49 1.56 7.93
C ARG A 115 17.05 1.04 7.88
N PHE A 116 16.66 0.21 8.84
CA PHE A 116 15.29 -0.28 8.95
C PHE A 116 14.30 0.89 9.02
N PHE A 117 14.49 1.80 9.98
CA PHE A 117 13.61 2.97 10.15
C PHE A 117 13.66 3.94 8.98
N ALA A 118 14.82 4.07 8.30
CA ALA A 118 14.90 4.85 7.08
C ALA A 118 13.95 4.28 6.01
N TYR A 119 14.03 2.97 5.75
CA TYR A 119 13.20 2.32 4.73
C TYR A 119 11.71 2.36 5.08
N THR A 120 11.32 2.16 6.34
CA THR A 120 9.91 2.25 6.75
C THR A 120 9.37 3.67 6.64
N ASN A 121 10.18 4.68 6.96
CA ASN A 121 9.80 6.09 6.77
C ASN A 121 9.59 6.46 5.31
N LEU A 122 10.49 6.00 4.42
CA LEU A 122 10.34 6.21 2.98
C LEU A 122 9.08 5.50 2.44
N PHE A 123 8.75 4.34 3.00
CA PHE A 123 7.53 3.62 2.66
C PHE A 123 6.29 4.44 3.03
N ILE A 124 6.22 4.95 4.26
CA ILE A 124 5.11 5.82 4.68
C ILE A 124 5.02 7.06 3.77
N ALA A 125 6.14 7.75 3.51
CA ALA A 125 6.15 8.91 2.62
C ALA A 125 5.60 8.57 1.22
N SER A 126 6.06 7.46 0.63
CA SER A 126 5.62 7.00 -0.70
C SER A 126 4.13 6.65 -0.73
N MET A 127 3.63 5.98 0.32
CA MET A 127 2.22 5.63 0.43
C MET A 127 1.34 6.87 0.63
N VAL A 128 1.80 7.86 1.40
CA VAL A 128 1.07 9.13 1.56
C VAL A 128 1.02 9.90 0.23
N VAL A 129 2.10 9.93 -0.55
CA VAL A 129 2.10 10.51 -1.91
C VAL A 129 1.06 9.79 -2.79
N LEU A 130 1.02 8.46 -2.76
CA LEU A 130 0.07 7.64 -3.52
C LEU A 130 -1.38 8.01 -3.18
N VAL A 131 -1.70 8.10 -1.89
CA VAL A 131 -3.06 8.37 -1.39
C VAL A 131 -3.51 9.81 -1.62
N LEU A 132 -2.59 10.77 -1.64
CA LEU A 132 -2.92 12.18 -1.84
C LEU A 132 -2.82 12.61 -3.30
N ALA A 133 -2.48 11.70 -4.22
CA ALA A 133 -2.29 12.04 -5.61
C ALA A 133 -3.59 12.54 -6.28
N ASP A 134 -3.49 13.70 -6.94
CA ASP A 134 -4.55 14.30 -7.76
C ASP A 134 -4.67 13.67 -9.16
N ASN A 135 -3.58 13.08 -9.65
CA ASN A 135 -3.50 12.47 -10.97
C ASN A 135 -2.81 11.11 -10.94
N LEU A 136 -3.09 10.29 -11.95
CA LEU A 136 -2.55 8.94 -12.08
C LEU A 136 -1.02 8.90 -12.12
N LEU A 137 -0.36 9.93 -12.65
CA LEU A 137 1.10 9.94 -12.77
C LEU A 137 1.79 10.22 -11.43
N LEU A 138 1.26 11.15 -10.64
CA LEU A 138 1.72 11.37 -9.27
C LEU A 138 1.42 10.15 -8.39
N MET A 139 0.28 9.49 -8.61
CA MET A 139 -0.01 8.21 -7.95
C MET A 139 1.02 7.15 -8.36
N TYR A 140 1.42 7.09 -9.63
CA TYR A 140 2.45 6.18 -10.14
C TYR A 140 3.81 6.41 -9.46
N LEU A 141 4.17 7.66 -9.15
CA LEU A 141 5.37 7.97 -8.36
C LEU A 141 5.31 7.32 -6.97
N GLY A 142 4.19 7.47 -6.25
CA GLY A 142 3.99 6.82 -4.96
C GLY A 142 3.95 5.29 -5.07
N TRP A 143 3.37 4.78 -6.14
CA TRP A 143 3.23 3.36 -6.46
C TRP A 143 4.59 2.66 -6.66
N GLU A 144 5.48 3.29 -7.42
CA GLU A 144 6.86 2.87 -7.61
C GLU A 144 7.65 2.97 -6.30
N GLY A 145 7.47 4.07 -5.55
CA GLY A 145 8.12 4.25 -4.24
C GLY A 145 7.75 3.15 -3.24
N VAL A 146 6.47 2.76 -3.19
CA VAL A 146 5.98 1.63 -2.38
C VAL A 146 6.62 0.31 -2.83
N GLY A 147 6.74 0.06 -4.14
CA GLY A 147 7.42 -1.13 -4.68
C GLY A 147 8.91 -1.21 -4.36
N LEU A 148 9.60 -0.08 -4.43
CA LEU A 148 11.01 0.02 -4.05
C LEU A 148 11.20 -0.26 -2.56
N CYS A 149 10.38 0.37 -1.70
CA CYS A 149 10.48 0.19 -0.26
C CYS A 149 10.18 -1.25 0.16
N SER A 150 9.19 -1.90 -0.47
CA SER A 150 8.90 -3.29 -0.16
C SER A 150 10.04 -4.23 -0.55
N TYR A 151 10.68 -4.02 -1.71
CA TYR A 151 11.90 -4.75 -2.10
C TYR A 151 13.01 -4.61 -1.06
N LEU A 152 13.31 -3.38 -0.62
CA LEU A 152 14.36 -3.11 0.36
C LEU A 152 14.07 -3.73 1.73
N LEU A 153 12.79 -3.77 2.14
CA LEU A 153 12.38 -4.27 3.44
C LEU A 153 12.21 -5.80 3.48
N ILE A 154 11.72 -6.43 2.39
CA ILE A 154 11.69 -7.89 2.26
C ILE A 154 13.12 -8.44 2.24
N GLY A 155 14.01 -7.78 1.49
CA GLY A 155 15.43 -8.13 1.41
C GLY A 155 16.28 -7.57 2.55
N PHE A 156 15.70 -7.15 3.68
CA PHE A 156 16.43 -6.49 4.75
C PHE A 156 17.56 -7.37 5.33
N TYR A 157 17.30 -8.66 5.47
CA TYR A 157 18.27 -9.68 5.87
C TYR A 157 19.04 -10.21 4.65
N TYR A 158 19.78 -9.31 4.01
CA TYR A 158 20.46 -9.52 2.73
C TYR A 158 21.60 -10.56 2.75
N THR A 159 22.07 -10.97 3.94
CA THR A 159 23.12 -11.99 4.09
C THR A 159 22.65 -13.39 3.73
N ASP A 160 21.34 -13.67 3.83
CA ASP A 160 20.75 -14.92 3.34
C ASP A 160 20.30 -14.76 1.88
N PRO A 161 20.89 -15.52 0.94
CA PRO A 161 20.51 -15.47 -0.48
C PRO A 161 19.01 -15.75 -0.72
N LYS A 162 18.35 -16.53 0.14
CA LYS A 162 16.91 -16.83 0.02
C LYS A 162 16.07 -15.57 0.21
N ASN A 163 16.45 -14.69 1.14
CA ASN A 163 15.74 -13.44 1.39
C ASN A 163 15.91 -12.47 0.22
N GLY A 164 17.11 -12.42 -0.38
CA GLY A 164 17.36 -11.68 -1.61
C GLY A 164 16.52 -12.17 -2.79
N ALA A 165 16.42 -13.49 -2.96
CA ALA A 165 15.58 -14.09 -4.00
C ALA A 165 14.07 -13.80 -3.79
N ALA A 166 13.60 -13.84 -2.54
CA ALA A 166 12.22 -13.49 -2.19
C ALA A 166 11.91 -12.02 -2.51
N ALA A 167 12.81 -11.10 -2.14
CA ALA A 167 12.70 -9.69 -2.47
C ALA A 167 12.65 -9.46 -3.98
N MET A 168 13.56 -10.09 -4.73
CA MET A 168 13.60 -10.00 -6.20
C MET A 168 12.30 -10.51 -6.83
N LYS A 169 11.77 -11.65 -6.37
CA LYS A 169 10.49 -12.17 -6.86
C LYS A 169 9.35 -11.19 -6.62
N ALA A 170 9.26 -10.61 -5.42
CA ALA A 170 8.26 -9.59 -5.11
C ALA A 170 8.39 -8.36 -5.99
N PHE A 171 9.62 -7.90 -6.22
CA PHE A 171 9.88 -6.76 -7.09
C PHE A 171 9.48 -7.05 -8.54
N VAL A 172 9.90 -8.17 -9.11
CA VAL A 172 9.60 -8.52 -10.51
C VAL A 172 8.10 -8.70 -10.73
N VAL A 173 7.40 -9.45 -9.87
CA VAL A 173 5.96 -9.70 -10.05
C VAL A 173 5.15 -8.41 -9.92
N THR A 174 5.52 -7.55 -8.97
CA THR A 174 4.83 -6.25 -8.81
C THR A 174 5.15 -5.31 -9.97
N ARG A 175 6.37 -5.36 -10.50
CA ARG A 175 6.78 -4.59 -11.68
C ARG A 175 6.01 -4.98 -12.94
N VAL A 176 5.66 -6.25 -13.11
CA VAL A 176 4.75 -6.68 -14.19
C VAL A 176 3.38 -6.01 -14.05
N GLY A 177 2.85 -5.91 -12.82
CA GLY A 177 1.65 -5.11 -12.52
C GLY A 177 1.83 -3.64 -12.90
N ASP A 178 2.97 -3.05 -12.53
CA ASP A 178 3.28 -1.65 -12.78
C ASP A 178 3.36 -1.32 -14.29
N VAL A 179 3.71 -2.29 -15.13
CA VAL A 179 3.65 -2.17 -16.60
C VAL A 179 2.20 -2.10 -17.11
N PHE A 180 1.29 -2.92 -16.56
CA PHE A 180 -0.14 -2.82 -16.90
C PHE A 180 -0.69 -1.44 -16.49
N LEU A 181 -0.35 -0.96 -15.29
CA LEU A 181 -0.72 0.39 -14.88
C LEU A 181 -0.17 1.46 -15.83
N ALA A 182 1.08 1.33 -16.30
CA ALA A 182 1.65 2.25 -17.28
C ALA A 182 0.88 2.25 -18.61
N PHE A 183 0.45 1.09 -19.12
CA PHE A 183 -0.41 1.04 -20.30
C PHE A 183 -1.76 1.73 -20.08
N ALA A 184 -2.37 1.60 -18.90
CA ALA A 184 -3.58 2.33 -18.57
C ALA A 184 -3.36 3.86 -18.62
N LEU A 185 -2.24 4.36 -18.08
CA LEU A 185 -1.87 5.77 -18.15
C LEU A 185 -1.76 6.24 -19.61
N PHE A 186 -1.07 5.48 -20.47
CA PHE A 186 -0.91 5.86 -21.87
C PHE A 186 -2.23 5.88 -22.63
N ILE A 187 -3.10 4.88 -22.43
CA ILE A 187 -4.41 4.83 -23.07
C ILE A 187 -5.28 6.00 -22.60
N LEU A 188 -5.40 6.21 -21.28
CA LEU A 188 -6.25 7.27 -20.73
C LEU A 188 -5.78 8.66 -21.15
N TYR A 189 -4.47 8.90 -21.16
CA TYR A 189 -3.93 10.16 -21.63
C TYR A 189 -4.17 10.37 -23.14
N ASN A 190 -3.96 9.34 -23.96
CA ASN A 190 -4.19 9.43 -25.41
C ASN A 190 -5.66 9.73 -25.75
N GLU A 191 -6.60 9.19 -24.99
CA GLU A 191 -8.04 9.37 -25.24
C GLU A 191 -8.61 10.65 -24.62
N LEU A 192 -8.22 10.98 -23.38
CA LEU A 192 -8.85 12.07 -22.61
C LEU A 192 -7.99 13.34 -22.53
N GLY A 193 -6.70 13.27 -22.90
CA GLY A 193 -5.77 14.39 -22.79
C GLY A 193 -5.42 14.80 -21.35
N THR A 194 -5.90 14.06 -20.35
CA THR A 194 -5.66 14.34 -18.93
C THR A 194 -5.48 13.04 -18.14
N LEU A 195 -4.73 13.14 -17.05
CA LEU A 195 -4.55 12.07 -16.07
C LEU A 195 -5.13 12.46 -14.69
N ASN A 196 -5.79 13.61 -14.58
CA ASN A 196 -6.45 14.05 -13.36
C ASN A 196 -7.69 13.18 -13.10
N PHE A 197 -7.85 12.66 -11.88
CA PHE A 197 -8.94 11.72 -11.57
C PHE A 197 -10.33 12.32 -11.79
N ARG A 198 -10.53 13.59 -11.43
CA ARG A 198 -11.83 14.26 -11.54
C ARG A 198 -12.15 14.56 -13.00
N GLU A 199 -11.20 15.15 -13.73
CA GLU A 199 -11.40 15.48 -15.14
C GLU A 199 -11.63 14.22 -15.98
N MET A 200 -10.92 13.12 -15.71
CA MET A 200 -11.16 11.85 -16.40
C MET A 200 -12.60 11.35 -16.21
N VAL A 201 -13.17 11.48 -15.02
CA VAL A 201 -14.56 11.07 -14.75
C VAL A 201 -15.57 12.00 -15.42
N GLU A 202 -15.26 13.29 -15.55
CA GLU A 202 -16.13 14.29 -16.19
C GLU A 202 -16.10 14.15 -17.73
N LEU A 203 -14.93 13.87 -18.32
CA LEU A 203 -14.73 13.75 -19.77
C LEU A 203 -15.07 12.37 -20.33
N ALA A 204 -14.83 11.29 -19.58
CA ALA A 204 -15.03 9.94 -20.09
C ALA A 204 -16.45 9.66 -20.62
N PRO A 205 -17.55 10.06 -19.96
CA PRO A 205 -18.91 9.85 -20.47
C PRO A 205 -19.24 10.63 -21.74
N GLN A 206 -18.51 11.72 -22.01
CA GLN A 206 -18.71 12.58 -23.18
C GLN A 206 -17.89 12.09 -24.37
N HIS A 207 -16.68 11.58 -24.11
CA HIS A 207 -15.75 11.10 -25.12
C HIS A 207 -16.05 9.65 -25.56
N PHE A 208 -16.33 8.76 -24.61
CA PHE A 208 -16.55 7.36 -24.90
C PHE A 208 -18.04 7.04 -25.11
N ALA A 209 -18.34 6.37 -26.22
CA ALA A 209 -19.64 5.73 -26.42
C ALA A 209 -19.83 4.57 -25.42
N ASN A 210 -21.09 4.24 -25.13
CA ASN A 210 -21.44 3.07 -24.32
C ASN A 210 -20.80 1.80 -24.89
N GLY A 211 -20.03 1.09 -24.07
CA GLY A 211 -19.34 -0.14 -24.48
C GLY A 211 -18.03 0.08 -25.25
N SER A 212 -17.39 1.25 -25.12
CA SER A 212 -16.07 1.51 -25.71
C SER A 212 -15.03 0.44 -25.34
N THR A 213 -14.54 -0.28 -26.35
CA THR A 213 -13.47 -1.28 -26.20
C THR A 213 -12.17 -0.65 -25.68
N THR A 214 -11.88 0.59 -26.06
CA THR A 214 -10.68 1.30 -25.58
C THR A 214 -10.75 1.56 -24.07
N LEU A 215 -11.92 1.97 -23.57
CA LEU A 215 -12.12 2.19 -22.14
C LEU A 215 -12.06 0.87 -21.37
N GLN A 216 -12.60 -0.22 -21.94
CA GLN A 216 -12.44 -1.57 -21.37
C GLN A 216 -10.97 -1.97 -21.25
N TRP A 217 -10.15 -1.71 -22.26
CA TRP A 217 -8.71 -1.96 -22.18
C TRP A 217 -8.06 -1.08 -21.11
N ALA A 218 -8.37 0.21 -21.04
CA ALA A 218 -7.84 1.10 -20.01
C ALA A 218 -8.16 0.59 -18.60
N THR A 219 -9.42 0.24 -18.31
CA THR A 219 -9.82 -0.26 -16.99
C THR A 219 -9.29 -1.66 -16.69
N LEU A 220 -9.15 -2.53 -17.69
CA LEU A 220 -8.51 -3.84 -17.55
C LEU A 220 -7.01 -3.69 -17.21
N MET A 221 -6.33 -2.72 -17.80
CA MET A 221 -4.92 -2.41 -17.53
C MET A 221 -4.76 -1.80 -16.12
N LEU A 222 -5.68 -0.94 -15.67
CA LEU A 222 -5.76 -0.47 -14.28
C LEU A 222 -5.92 -1.66 -13.31
N LEU A 223 -6.80 -2.62 -13.65
CA LEU A 223 -6.99 -3.84 -12.88
C LEU A 223 -5.70 -4.68 -12.84
N GLY A 224 -4.97 -4.82 -13.95
CA GLY A 224 -3.68 -5.51 -13.98
C GLY A 224 -2.66 -4.93 -12.99
N GLY A 225 -2.61 -3.59 -12.90
CA GLY A 225 -1.83 -2.89 -11.88
C GLY A 225 -2.27 -3.23 -10.46
N ALA A 226 -3.57 -3.05 -10.19
CA ALA A 226 -4.14 -3.34 -8.87
C ALA A 226 -3.91 -4.79 -8.43
N VAL A 227 -4.09 -5.76 -9.33
CA VAL A 227 -3.85 -7.20 -9.09
C VAL A 227 -2.40 -7.46 -8.68
N GLY A 228 -1.44 -6.79 -9.33
CA GLY A 228 -0.01 -6.93 -9.02
C GLY A 228 0.34 -6.47 -7.60
N LYS A 229 -0.07 -5.26 -7.20
CA LYS A 229 0.23 -4.71 -5.86
C LYS A 229 -0.60 -5.34 -4.74
N SER A 230 -1.85 -5.69 -5.02
CA SER A 230 -2.76 -6.33 -4.06
C SER A 230 -2.60 -7.85 -3.97
N ALA A 231 -1.57 -8.41 -4.63
CA ALA A 231 -1.29 -9.85 -4.65
C ALA A 231 -2.54 -10.69 -4.95
N GLN A 232 -3.31 -10.29 -5.95
CA GLN A 232 -4.49 -11.01 -6.40
C GLN A 232 -4.13 -12.01 -7.50
N LEU A 233 -5.01 -12.97 -7.79
CA LEU A 233 -4.80 -13.87 -8.92
C LEU A 233 -4.71 -13.10 -10.25
N PRO A 234 -3.78 -13.45 -11.15
CA PRO A 234 -2.78 -14.52 -11.09
C PRO A 234 -1.39 -14.11 -10.54
N LEU A 235 -1.26 -12.89 -10.01
CA LEU A 235 0.02 -12.31 -9.55
C LEU A 235 0.23 -12.43 -8.02
N GLN A 236 -0.49 -13.31 -7.34
CA GLN A 236 -0.45 -13.49 -5.88
C GLN A 236 0.82 -14.16 -5.35
N THR A 237 1.63 -14.75 -6.24
CA THR A 237 2.70 -15.70 -5.85
C THR A 237 3.86 -15.09 -5.07
N TRP A 238 4.02 -13.76 -5.10
CA TRP A 238 5.08 -13.09 -4.36
C TRP A 238 4.77 -12.90 -2.88
N LEU A 239 3.49 -12.85 -2.51
CA LEU A 239 3.07 -12.48 -1.16
C LEU A 239 3.57 -13.47 -0.10
N ALA A 240 3.53 -14.77 -0.42
CA ALA A 240 3.96 -15.82 0.51
C ALA A 240 5.45 -15.70 0.86
N ASP A 241 6.29 -15.37 -0.13
CA ASP A 241 7.74 -15.26 0.04
C ASP A 241 8.14 -13.93 0.69
N ALA A 242 7.30 -12.90 0.61
CA ALA A 242 7.53 -11.59 1.26
C ALA A 242 7.66 -11.68 2.79
N MET A 243 7.26 -12.81 3.40
CA MET A 243 7.44 -13.10 4.84
C MET A 243 8.89 -13.40 5.24
N ALA A 244 9.82 -13.37 4.29
CA ALA A 244 11.26 -13.35 4.55
C ALA A 244 11.71 -12.10 5.33
N GLY A 245 10.97 -10.99 5.22
CA GLY A 245 11.28 -9.75 5.93
C GLY A 245 11.01 -9.81 7.45
N PRO A 246 11.48 -8.80 8.21
CA PRO A 246 11.15 -8.65 9.63
C PRO A 246 9.63 -8.57 9.86
N THR A 247 9.14 -9.10 10.98
CA THR A 247 7.70 -9.15 11.30
C THR A 247 6.98 -7.78 11.19
N PRO A 248 7.57 -6.64 11.63
CA PRO A 248 6.94 -5.34 11.44
C PRO A 248 6.77 -4.93 9.96
N VAL A 249 7.60 -5.44 9.05
CA VAL A 249 7.47 -5.20 7.60
C VAL A 249 6.23 -5.87 7.06
N SER A 250 6.01 -7.16 7.38
CA SER A 250 4.79 -7.86 6.97
C SER A 250 3.56 -7.13 7.48
N ALA A 251 3.56 -6.70 8.75
CA ALA A 251 2.45 -5.90 9.29
C ALA A 251 2.21 -4.62 8.47
N LEU A 252 3.28 -3.91 8.08
CA LEU A 252 3.17 -2.67 7.31
C LEU A 252 2.62 -2.92 5.90
N ILE A 253 3.20 -3.88 5.18
CA ILE A 253 2.85 -4.24 3.79
C ILE A 253 1.39 -4.71 3.70
N HIS A 254 0.95 -5.57 4.62
CA HIS A 254 -0.36 -6.21 4.54
C HIS A 254 -1.48 -5.39 5.18
N ALA A 255 -1.22 -4.70 6.29
CA ALA A 255 -2.29 -4.02 7.02
C ALA A 255 -2.58 -2.60 6.52
N ALA A 256 -1.55 -1.87 6.06
CA ALA A 256 -1.66 -0.43 5.89
C ALA A 256 -1.32 0.09 4.49
N THR A 257 -0.46 -0.59 3.71
CA THR A 257 0.17 0.04 2.53
C THR A 257 -0.02 -0.70 1.21
N MET A 258 0.77 -1.73 0.94
CA MET A 258 0.99 -2.21 -0.42
C MET A 258 -0.23 -2.90 -1.01
N VAL A 259 -0.86 -3.78 -0.24
CA VAL A 259 -2.04 -4.49 -0.72
C VAL A 259 -3.28 -3.61 -0.82
N THR A 260 -3.35 -2.57 0.03
CA THR A 260 -4.45 -1.60 0.02
C THR A 260 -4.32 -0.56 -1.10
N ALA A 261 -3.10 -0.30 -1.60
CA ALA A 261 -2.85 0.61 -2.71
C ALA A 261 -3.60 0.21 -3.99
N GLY A 262 -3.63 -1.09 -4.34
CA GLY A 262 -4.37 -1.56 -5.51
C GLY A 262 -5.87 -1.38 -5.39
N VAL A 263 -6.44 -1.68 -4.22
CA VAL A 263 -7.86 -1.43 -3.93
C VAL A 263 -8.18 0.06 -3.96
N TYR A 264 -7.29 0.90 -3.40
CA TYR A 264 -7.44 2.36 -3.44
C TYR A 264 -7.47 2.90 -4.87
N LEU A 265 -6.60 2.42 -5.77
CA LEU A 265 -6.63 2.80 -7.19
C LEU A 265 -7.98 2.47 -7.84
N ILE A 266 -8.50 1.26 -7.66
CA ILE A 266 -9.80 0.86 -8.21
C ILE A 266 -10.93 1.75 -7.65
N ALA A 267 -10.92 2.01 -6.34
CA ALA A 267 -11.88 2.91 -5.71
C ALA A 267 -11.76 4.36 -6.23
N ARG A 268 -10.54 4.85 -6.44
CA ARG A 268 -10.28 6.20 -6.96
C ARG A 268 -10.80 6.38 -8.38
N THR A 269 -10.68 5.33 -9.19
CA THR A 269 -11.11 5.28 -10.60
C THR A 269 -12.50 4.65 -10.79
N HIS A 270 -13.31 4.55 -9.72
CA HIS A 270 -14.61 3.87 -9.76
C HIS A 270 -15.54 4.36 -10.89
N GLY A 271 -15.52 5.67 -11.22
CA GLY A 271 -16.31 6.23 -12.31
C GLY A 271 -16.03 5.58 -13.67
N LEU A 272 -14.75 5.26 -13.96
CA LEU A 272 -14.35 4.56 -15.18
C LEU A 272 -14.81 3.09 -15.15
N PHE A 273 -14.69 2.42 -14.01
CA PHE A 273 -15.12 1.02 -13.86
C PHE A 273 -16.63 0.85 -13.98
N LEU A 274 -17.43 1.82 -13.52
CA LEU A 274 -18.89 1.81 -13.69
C LEU A 274 -19.32 1.88 -15.15
N MET A 275 -18.52 2.52 -16.01
CA MET A 275 -18.74 2.56 -17.45
C MET A 275 -18.29 1.28 -18.18
N THR A 276 -17.56 0.39 -17.49
CA THR A 276 -17.10 -0.90 -18.02
C THR A 276 -17.57 -2.06 -17.13
N PRO A 277 -18.87 -2.42 -17.16
CA PRO A 277 -19.45 -3.41 -16.25
C PRO A 277 -18.75 -4.78 -16.28
N GLU A 278 -18.26 -5.22 -17.45
CA GLU A 278 -17.55 -6.50 -17.60
C GLU A 278 -16.25 -6.54 -16.78
N VAL A 279 -15.46 -5.46 -16.82
CA VAL A 279 -14.21 -5.36 -16.05
C VAL A 279 -14.52 -5.21 -14.57
N LEU A 280 -15.57 -4.46 -14.20
CA LEU A 280 -16.00 -4.35 -12.81
C LEU A 280 -16.47 -5.70 -12.24
N HIS A 281 -17.17 -6.52 -13.03
CA HIS A 281 -17.49 -7.89 -12.65
C HIS A 281 -16.23 -8.74 -12.48
N LEU A 282 -15.23 -8.58 -13.36
CA LEU A 282 -13.95 -9.26 -13.24
C LEU A 282 -13.21 -8.90 -11.95
N VAL A 283 -13.25 -7.63 -11.51
CA VAL A 283 -12.73 -7.20 -10.19
C VAL A 283 -13.36 -8.05 -9.08
N GLY A 284 -14.70 -8.19 -9.11
CA GLY A 284 -15.44 -9.00 -8.13
C GLY A 284 -15.08 -10.49 -8.18
N ILE A 285 -14.94 -11.06 -9.38
CA ILE A 285 -14.54 -12.46 -9.57
C ILE A 285 -13.13 -12.69 -9.00
N VAL A 286 -12.16 -11.85 -9.36
CA VAL A 286 -10.78 -11.98 -8.88
C VAL A 286 -10.73 -11.84 -7.36
N GLY A 287 -11.46 -10.87 -6.79
CA GLY A 287 -11.56 -10.67 -5.35
C GLY A 287 -12.25 -11.81 -4.60
N ALA A 288 -13.18 -12.52 -5.24
CA ALA A 288 -13.86 -13.68 -4.65
C ALA A 288 -13.01 -14.97 -4.75
N VAL A 289 -12.31 -15.18 -5.87
CA VAL A 289 -11.55 -16.41 -6.12
C VAL A 289 -10.23 -16.42 -5.36
N THR A 290 -9.56 -15.26 -5.21
CA THR A 290 -8.24 -15.18 -4.57
C THR A 290 -8.23 -15.72 -3.13
N PRO A 291 -9.16 -15.32 -2.24
CA PRO A 291 -9.25 -15.90 -0.90
C PRO A 291 -9.54 -17.40 -0.92
N GLY A 292 -10.39 -17.88 -1.83
CA GLY A 292 -10.71 -19.31 -1.97
C GLY A 292 -9.50 -20.17 -2.32
N VAL A 293 -8.67 -19.72 -3.26
CA VAL A 293 -7.42 -20.39 -3.61
C VAL A 293 -6.41 -20.33 -2.46
N GLY A 294 -6.36 -19.21 -1.74
CA GLY A 294 -5.54 -19.07 -0.54
C GLY A 294 -5.93 -20.07 0.55
N GLY A 295 -7.22 -20.14 0.88
CA GLY A 295 -7.77 -21.07 1.87
C GLY A 295 -7.48 -22.54 1.54
N LEU A 296 -7.57 -22.93 0.25
CA LEU A 296 -7.27 -24.30 -0.17
C LEU A 296 -5.77 -24.64 0.00
N ARG A 297 -4.87 -23.72 -0.36
CA ARG A 297 -3.42 -23.91 -0.17
C ARG A 297 -3.05 -24.00 1.31
N ARG A 298 -3.76 -23.29 2.19
CA ARG A 298 -3.61 -23.41 3.65
C ARG A 298 -4.00 -24.79 4.16
N ALA A 299 -5.12 -25.32 3.68
CA ALA A 299 -5.61 -26.64 4.10
C ALA A 299 -4.63 -27.77 3.75
N GLY A 300 -3.84 -27.59 2.68
CA GLY A 300 -2.77 -28.51 2.28
C GLY A 300 -1.39 -28.23 2.88
N ALA A 301 -1.20 -27.16 3.66
CA ALA A 301 0.11 -26.79 4.21
C ALA A 301 0.38 -27.46 5.57
N ASP A 302 1.58 -28.05 5.71
CA ASP A 302 2.01 -28.77 6.91
C ASP A 302 1.93 -27.94 8.19
N ARG A 303 1.64 -28.63 9.30
CA ARG A 303 1.39 -28.03 10.64
C ARG A 303 2.53 -27.20 11.23
N TYR A 304 3.73 -27.25 10.65
CA TYR A 304 4.95 -26.68 11.22
C TYR A 304 5.31 -25.25 10.75
N GLN A 305 4.64 -24.69 9.73
CA GLN A 305 4.90 -23.31 9.29
C GLN A 305 3.86 -22.32 9.84
N THR A 306 4.07 -21.83 11.06
CA THR A 306 3.14 -20.90 11.73
C THR A 306 3.02 -19.55 11.01
N ARG A 307 4.10 -19.05 10.38
CA ARG A 307 4.09 -17.77 9.63
C ARG A 307 3.35 -17.85 8.29
N SER A 308 3.34 -19.00 7.61
CA SER A 308 2.59 -19.17 6.35
C SER A 308 1.08 -19.29 6.56
N ARG A 309 0.61 -19.54 7.79
CA ARG A 309 -0.82 -19.57 8.15
C ARG A 309 -1.44 -18.19 8.34
N LEU A 310 -0.65 -17.21 8.81
CA LEU A 310 -1.10 -15.81 8.96
C LEU A 310 -1.30 -15.12 7.59
N LEU A 311 -0.59 -15.56 6.55
CA LEU A 311 -0.71 -15.09 5.16
C LEU A 311 -2.11 -15.29 4.56
N TYR A 312 -2.83 -16.32 5.00
CA TYR A 312 -4.20 -16.60 4.56
C TYR A 312 -5.25 -15.97 5.48
N HIS A 313 -4.81 -15.17 6.47
CA HIS A 313 -5.66 -14.25 7.22
C HIS A 313 -5.45 -12.84 6.64
N GLU A 314 -6.10 -12.53 5.52
CA GLU A 314 -6.56 -11.15 5.35
C GLU A 314 -7.77 -10.95 6.27
N PRO A 315 -8.05 -9.72 6.76
CA PRO A 315 -9.09 -9.52 7.75
C PRO A 315 -10.49 -9.69 7.14
N ASP A 316 -11.23 -10.65 7.68
CA ASP A 316 -12.65 -10.97 7.43
C ASP A 316 -13.62 -9.81 7.75
N TRP A 317 -13.51 -8.65 7.13
CA TRP A 317 -14.45 -7.53 7.38
C TRP A 317 -15.85 -7.73 6.75
N LEU A 318 -16.08 -8.81 5.99
CA LEU A 318 -17.40 -9.15 5.42
C LEU A 318 -18.21 -10.14 6.27
N HIS A 319 -17.66 -10.63 7.39
CA HIS A 319 -18.39 -11.53 8.28
C HIS A 319 -18.83 -10.82 9.56
N VAL A 320 -20.10 -10.38 9.59
CA VAL A 320 -20.82 -10.09 10.84
C VAL A 320 -20.90 -11.41 11.63
N PRO A 321 -20.32 -11.53 12.84
CA PRO A 321 -20.46 -12.74 13.62
C PRO A 321 -21.91 -12.84 14.10
N ARG A 322 -22.61 -13.88 13.66
CA ARG A 322 -23.82 -14.32 14.36
C ARG A 322 -23.40 -14.72 15.78
N ALA A 323 -23.91 -14.00 16.76
CA ALA A 323 -23.80 -14.36 18.17
C ALA A 323 -24.22 -15.82 18.37
N GLY A 324 -23.36 -16.64 18.97
CA GLY A 324 -23.67 -18.05 19.19
C GLY A 324 -22.63 -18.82 19.99
N ARG A 325 -22.82 -18.82 21.31
CA ARG A 325 -22.39 -19.83 22.30
C ARG A 325 -20.88 -19.96 22.58
N ALA A 326 -20.46 -19.28 23.64
CA ALA A 326 -19.30 -19.68 24.44
C ALA A 326 -19.61 -20.96 25.24
N GLY A 327 -18.75 -21.96 25.12
CA GLY A 327 -18.75 -23.15 25.95
C GLY A 327 -17.49 -23.99 25.73
N MET A 328 -16.76 -24.23 26.82
CA MET A 328 -15.60 -25.14 26.99
C MET A 328 -14.27 -24.66 26.35
N GLY A 329 -13.10 -24.80 26.97
CA GLY A 329 -12.67 -25.40 28.23
C GLY A 329 -11.14 -25.35 28.26
N ARG A 330 -10.54 -25.11 29.44
CA ARG A 330 -9.09 -25.09 29.66
C ARG A 330 -8.50 -26.50 29.49
N GLY A 331 -7.38 -26.62 28.80
CA GLY A 331 -6.51 -27.82 28.83
C GLY A 331 -5.78 -28.03 27.52
N ASP A 332 -4.53 -28.48 27.62
CA ASP A 332 -3.73 -29.13 26.57
C ASP A 332 -2.76 -28.26 25.76
N PHE A 333 -1.64 -27.89 26.41
CA PHE A 333 -0.34 -27.75 25.75
C PHE A 333 0.46 -29.06 25.93
N PRO A 334 1.03 -29.66 24.87
CA PRO A 334 1.98 -30.77 25.03
C PRO A 334 3.39 -30.26 25.39
N PRO A 335 4.20 -31.06 26.09
CA PRO A 335 5.49 -30.66 26.63
C PRO A 335 6.61 -30.65 25.57
N ASP A 336 7.60 -29.82 25.88
CA ASP A 336 8.91 -29.63 25.27
C ASP A 336 9.66 -30.95 25.06
N ASP A 337 10.02 -31.28 23.82
CA ASP A 337 10.96 -32.37 23.52
C ASP A 337 12.25 -31.79 22.95
N SER A 338 13.23 -31.69 23.83
CA SER A 338 14.60 -31.36 23.55
C SER A 338 15.33 -32.61 23.08
N ARG A 339 15.28 -32.87 21.77
CA ARG A 339 16.29 -33.61 21.01
C ARG A 339 15.99 -33.48 19.52
N VAL A 340 17.05 -33.23 18.75
CA VAL A 340 17.09 -33.03 17.30
C VAL A 340 16.80 -31.58 16.86
N LEU A 341 17.80 -30.70 17.04
CA LEU A 341 18.54 -30.01 15.97
C LEU A 341 19.52 -29.00 16.56
#